data_AF-A0A177HSG8-F1
#
_entry.id   AF-A0A177HSG8-F1
#
_cell.length_a   1.000
_cell.length_b   1.000
_cell.length_c   1.000
_cell.angle_alpha   90.00
_cell.angle_beta   90.00
_cell.angle_gamma   90.00
#
_symmetry.space_group_name_H-M   'P 1'
#
loop_
_entity.id
_entity.type
_entity.pdbx_description
1 polymer ?
#
loop_
_entity_poly.entity_id
_entity_poly.type
_entity_poly.pdbx_seq_one_letter_code
_entity_poly.pdbx_strand_id
1 'polypeptide(L)'
;MTAARITSPAERPQLGLRERKKIKTRAAIREAAYRLISEQGYDATTIEQIADAAEVSPSTVFRYFPTKEDIVLTDEYDPVLEQEMRARPEDEPLFDSLRHVLRKVVGFGFEEEPAVSRLRTRLMVDVPAVRSRTTESMQVTGRLLRRAIARRTGRDTGDLEVRVLATAIVGALLETSLYWAEHDHQDDLPDLLDRALSTLEGSLVR
;
A
#
# COMPACT_ATOMS: atom_id res chain seq x y z
N MET A 1 25.94 -44.96 17.25
CA MET A 1 26.76 -43.85 17.79
C MET A 1 27.65 -43.39 16.65
N THR A 2 27.51 -42.22 16.03
CA THR A 2 27.43 -40.87 16.61
C THR A 2 26.71 -39.94 15.63
N ALA A 3 25.93 -39.00 16.19
CA ALA A 3 24.89 -38.22 15.53
C ALA A 3 25.39 -37.21 14.48
N ALA A 4 24.60 -37.08 13.40
CA ALA A 4 24.65 -35.97 12.46
C ALA A 4 24.21 -34.66 13.17
N ARG A 5 25.02 -33.62 13.04
CA ARG A 5 24.70 -32.27 13.51
C ARG A 5 23.53 -31.70 12.70
N ILE A 6 22.42 -31.48 13.38
CA ILE A 6 21.28 -30.70 12.89
C ILE A 6 21.71 -29.23 12.86
N THR A 7 21.67 -28.60 11.68
CA THR A 7 21.80 -27.15 11.55
C THR A 7 20.54 -26.47 12.07
N SER A 8 20.71 -25.50 12.97
CA SER A 8 19.64 -24.78 13.65
C SER A 8 18.97 -23.73 12.74
N PRO A 9 17.66 -23.49 12.83
CA PRO A 9 16.93 -22.54 11.99
C PRO A 9 16.87 -21.15 12.64
N ALA A 10 17.91 -20.31 12.48
CA ALA A 10 17.83 -18.91 12.94
C ALA A 10 18.88 -17.97 12.32
N GLU A 11 18.83 -17.72 11.01
CA GLU A 11 19.52 -16.55 10.43
C GLU A 11 18.59 -15.82 9.44
N ARG A 12 17.61 -15.11 9.99
CA ARG A 12 17.12 -13.89 9.33
C ARG A 12 18.15 -12.80 9.65
N PRO A 13 18.79 -12.14 8.67
CA PRO A 13 19.79 -11.12 8.96
C PRO A 13 19.15 -9.99 9.77
N GLN A 14 19.62 -9.78 11.00
CA GLN A 14 19.20 -8.66 11.83
C GLN A 14 19.54 -7.36 11.11
N LEU A 15 18.53 -6.54 10.81
CA LEU A 15 18.71 -5.23 10.17
C LEU A 15 19.82 -4.42 10.84
N GLY A 16 20.78 -3.94 10.05
CA GLY A 16 21.89 -3.13 10.55
C GLY A 16 21.40 -1.85 11.25
N LEU A 17 22.20 -1.31 12.17
CA LEU A 17 21.83 -0.14 12.98
C LEU A 17 21.37 1.06 12.13
N ARG A 18 21.96 1.25 10.95
CA ARG A 18 21.60 2.30 10.00
C ARG A 18 20.19 2.12 9.43
N GLU A 19 19.83 0.91 9.01
CA GLU A 19 18.48 0.61 8.48
C GLU A 19 17.42 0.73 9.58
N ARG A 20 17.73 0.26 10.80
CA ARG A 20 16.81 0.45 11.95
C ARG A 20 16.58 1.93 12.26
N LYS A 21 17.64 2.75 12.26
CA LYS A 21 17.50 4.21 12.43
C LYS A 21 16.68 4.82 11.31
N LYS A 22 16.90 4.39 10.05
CA LYS A 22 16.17 4.86 8.87
C LYS A 22 14.66 4.61 9.00
N ILE A 23 14.28 3.38 9.39
CA ILE A 23 12.87 2.99 9.59
C ILE A 23 12.25 3.81 10.73
N LYS A 24 12.92 3.92 11.88
CA LYS A 24 12.43 4.68 13.03
C LYS A 24 12.20 6.16 12.69
N THR A 25 13.16 6.81 12.02
CA THR A 25 13.00 8.21 11.62
C THR A 25 11.85 8.39 10.64
N ARG A 26 11.70 7.49 9.67
CA ARG A 26 10.58 7.54 8.72
C ARG A 26 9.22 7.41 9.43
N ALA A 27 9.11 6.48 10.38
CA ALA A 27 7.90 6.29 11.17
C ALA A 27 7.58 7.52 12.04
N ALA A 28 8.57 8.10 12.73
CA ALA A 28 8.37 9.29 13.57
C ALA A 28 7.84 10.49 12.78
N ILE A 29 8.38 10.72 11.57
CA ILE A 29 7.91 11.79 10.67
C ILE A 29 6.44 11.56 10.27
N ARG A 30 6.06 10.31 9.96
CA ARG A 30 4.68 9.96 9.59
C ARG A 30 3.71 10.16 10.75
N GLU A 31 4.07 9.65 11.93
CA GLU A 31 3.27 9.79 13.13
C GLU A 31 3.02 11.27 13.46
N ALA A 32 4.07 12.09 13.42
CA ALA A 32 3.96 13.53 13.60
C ALA A 32 3.04 14.18 12.56
N ALA A 33 3.17 13.81 11.29
CA ALA A 33 2.34 14.34 10.22
C ALA A 33 0.87 13.94 10.37
N TYR A 34 0.56 12.66 10.59
CA TYR A 34 -0.83 12.22 10.76
C TYR A 34 -1.47 12.88 11.98
N ARG A 35 -0.74 12.98 13.10
CA ARG A 35 -1.21 13.69 14.29
C ARG A 35 -1.56 15.14 13.97
N LEU A 36 -0.61 15.93 13.44
CA LEU A 36 -0.86 17.34 13.11
C LEU A 36 -1.96 17.51 12.07
N ILE A 37 -1.99 16.70 11.01
CA ILE A 37 -3.04 16.78 9.98
C ILE A 37 -4.41 16.49 10.59
N SER A 38 -4.52 15.54 11.53
CA SER A 38 -5.78 15.26 12.22
C SER A 38 -6.20 16.37 13.21
N GLU A 39 -5.25 17.07 13.82
CA GLU A 39 -5.52 18.13 14.80
C GLU A 39 -5.91 19.46 14.14
N GLN A 40 -5.21 19.86 13.07
CA GLN A 40 -5.34 21.20 12.46
C GLN A 40 -5.63 21.19 10.95
N GLY A 41 -5.74 20.01 10.33
CA GLY A 41 -6.00 19.87 8.90
C GLY A 41 -4.73 19.83 8.03
N TYR A 42 -4.89 19.38 6.78
CA TYR A 42 -3.79 19.16 5.86
C TYR A 42 -3.08 20.45 5.46
N ASP A 43 -3.84 21.46 5.01
CA ASP A 43 -3.27 22.70 4.48
C ASP A 43 -2.57 23.53 5.55
N ALA A 44 -3.10 23.53 6.79
CA ALA A 44 -2.50 24.22 7.91
C ALA A 44 -1.22 23.54 8.45
N THR A 45 -0.97 22.28 8.07
CA THR A 45 0.22 21.53 8.52
C THR A 45 1.41 21.74 7.58
N THR A 46 2.49 22.34 8.12
CA THR A 46 3.72 22.60 7.36
C THR A 46 4.79 21.54 7.60
N ILE A 47 5.77 21.46 6.69
CA ILE A 47 6.92 20.54 6.84
C ILE A 47 7.77 20.91 8.06
N GLU A 48 7.89 22.19 8.37
CA GLU A 48 8.60 22.69 9.55
C GLU A 48 7.95 22.20 10.83
N GLN A 49 6.62 22.30 10.95
CA GLN A 49 5.89 21.78 12.11
C GLN A 49 6.06 20.26 12.26
N ILE A 50 6.00 19.52 11.14
CA ILE A 50 6.22 18.07 11.13
C ILE A 50 7.65 17.75 11.58
N ALA A 51 8.64 18.49 11.07
CA ALA A 51 10.04 18.28 11.40
C ALA A 51 10.30 18.52 12.90
N ASP A 52 9.78 19.63 13.44
CA ASP A 52 9.88 19.97 14.86
C ASP A 52 9.22 18.89 15.72
N ALA A 53 8.00 18.46 15.36
CA ALA A 53 7.27 17.43 16.09
C ALA A 53 7.91 16.03 16.02
N ALA A 54 8.69 15.75 14.96
CA ALA A 54 9.44 14.50 14.79
C ALA A 54 10.90 14.59 15.26
N GLU A 55 11.30 15.72 15.86
CA GLU A 55 12.66 15.99 16.36
C GLU A 55 13.75 15.82 15.26
N VAL A 56 13.45 16.29 14.05
CA VAL A 56 14.37 16.25 12.90
C VAL A 56 14.43 17.60 12.19
N SER A 57 15.41 17.79 11.31
CA SER A 57 15.42 18.98 10.44
C SER A 57 14.41 18.87 9.29
N PRO A 58 13.89 19.99 8.75
CA PRO A 58 13.08 19.97 7.53
C PRO A 58 13.81 19.30 6.35
N SER A 59 15.12 19.51 6.22
CA SER A 59 15.97 18.82 5.23
C SER A 59 16.00 17.30 5.43
N THR A 60 15.85 16.83 6.66
CA THR A 60 15.70 15.40 6.94
C THR A 60 14.33 14.90 6.51
N VAL A 61 13.25 15.65 6.74
CA VAL A 61 11.92 15.31 6.22
C VAL A 61 11.97 15.15 4.69
N PHE A 62 12.45 16.17 3.97
CA PHE A 62 12.57 16.12 2.50
C PHE A 62 13.45 14.99 1.98
N ARG A 63 14.47 14.57 2.74
CA ARG A 63 15.31 13.41 2.40
C ARG A 63 14.52 12.10 2.43
N TYR A 64 13.51 11.97 3.30
CA TYR A 64 12.67 10.78 3.41
C TYR A 64 11.41 10.87 2.55
N PHE A 65 10.88 12.08 2.38
CA PHE A 65 9.61 12.37 1.74
C PHE A 65 9.77 13.63 0.90
N PRO A 66 9.98 13.49 -0.42
CA PRO A 66 10.19 14.63 -1.32
C PRO A 66 9.07 15.67 -1.25
N THR A 67 7.82 15.24 -1.02
CA THR A 67 6.68 16.13 -0.83
C THR A 67 5.86 15.81 0.43
N LYS A 68 4.95 16.72 0.82
CA LYS A 68 4.04 16.49 1.96
C LYS A 68 3.06 15.35 1.67
N GLU A 69 2.63 15.22 0.42
CA GLU A 69 1.79 14.13 -0.08
C GLU A 69 2.49 12.76 0.08
N ASP A 70 3.81 12.70 -0.13
CA ASP A 70 4.58 11.46 0.07
C ASP A 70 4.57 10.96 1.52
N ILE A 71 4.40 11.87 2.49
CA ILE A 71 4.26 11.50 3.91
C ILE A 71 2.92 10.77 4.13
N VAL A 72 1.87 11.21 3.43
CA VAL A 72 0.51 10.64 3.53
C VAL A 72 0.43 9.30 2.78
N LEU A 73 1.09 9.21 1.62
CA LEU A 73 1.02 8.08 0.69
C LEU A 73 2.20 7.15 0.90
N THR A 74 2.05 6.24 1.86
CA THR A 74 3.14 5.34 2.20
C THR A 74 3.19 4.14 1.24
N ASP A 75 4.33 3.97 0.55
CA ASP A 75 4.64 2.86 -0.37
C ASP A 75 4.93 1.50 0.33
N GLU A 76 4.59 1.34 1.61
CA GLU A 76 4.98 0.16 2.41
C GLU A 76 4.23 -1.13 2.01
N TYR A 77 3.13 -0.99 1.27
CA TYR A 77 2.26 -2.11 0.90
C TYR A 77 2.70 -2.82 -0.39
N ASP A 78 3.46 -2.16 -1.25
CA ASP A 78 3.92 -2.70 -2.53
C ASP A 78 4.83 -3.94 -2.36
N PRO A 79 5.84 -3.93 -1.47
CA PRO A 79 6.64 -5.13 -1.18
C PRO A 79 5.81 -6.27 -0.58
N VAL A 80 4.81 -5.95 0.24
CA VAL A 80 3.90 -6.94 0.84
C VAL A 80 3.07 -7.59 -0.26
N LEU A 81 2.46 -6.80 -1.14
CA LEU A 81 1.69 -7.31 -2.28
C LEU A 81 2.53 -8.26 -3.13
N GLU A 82 3.76 -7.87 -3.48
CA GLU A 82 4.63 -8.72 -4.29
C GLU A 82 5.00 -10.02 -3.58
N GLN A 83 5.33 -9.95 -2.29
CA GLN A 83 5.67 -11.11 -1.47
C GLN A 83 4.48 -12.08 -1.37
N GLU A 84 3.29 -11.56 -1.06
CA GLU A 84 2.08 -12.35 -0.88
C GLU A 84 1.64 -13.00 -2.20
N MET A 85 1.72 -12.27 -3.33
CA MET A 85 1.45 -12.86 -4.65
C MET A 85 2.40 -14.00 -4.99
N ARG A 86 3.66 -13.92 -4.59
CA ARG A 86 4.66 -14.98 -4.82
C ARG A 86 4.43 -16.20 -3.92
N ALA A 87 3.83 -16.01 -2.74
CA ALA A 87 3.54 -17.08 -1.80
C ALA A 87 2.26 -17.87 -2.17
N ARG A 88 1.44 -17.40 -3.11
CA ARG A 88 0.25 -18.13 -3.58
C ARG A 88 0.61 -19.35 -4.43
N PRO A 89 -0.19 -20.43 -4.38
CA PRO A 89 0.00 -21.58 -5.28
C PRO A 89 -0.05 -21.18 -6.76
N GLU A 90 0.80 -21.80 -7.59
CA GLU A 90 0.89 -21.49 -9.03
C GLU A 90 -0.32 -21.96 -9.84
N ASP A 91 -1.07 -22.93 -9.33
CA ASP A 91 -2.25 -23.55 -9.95
C ASP A 91 -3.58 -22.94 -9.47
N GLU A 92 -3.55 -22.03 -8.49
CA GLU A 92 -4.73 -21.32 -8.02
C GLU A 92 -5.30 -20.41 -9.13
N PRO A 93 -6.62 -20.16 -9.22
CA PRO A 93 -7.16 -19.13 -10.10
C PRO A 93 -6.62 -17.74 -9.77
N LEU A 94 -6.32 -16.92 -10.79
CA LEU A 94 -5.70 -15.60 -10.59
C LEU A 94 -6.54 -14.69 -9.67
N PHE A 95 -7.86 -14.63 -9.88
CA PHE A 95 -8.74 -13.79 -9.07
C PHE A 95 -8.83 -14.24 -7.61
N ASP A 96 -8.69 -15.54 -7.33
CA ASP A 96 -8.66 -16.04 -5.95
C ASP A 96 -7.37 -15.62 -5.24
N SER A 97 -6.23 -15.72 -5.93
CA SER A 97 -4.97 -15.16 -5.44
C SER A 97 -5.06 -13.65 -5.20
N LEU A 98 -5.63 -12.91 -6.15
CA LEU A 98 -5.78 -11.45 -6.04
C LEU A 98 -6.68 -11.06 -4.87
N ARG A 99 -7.84 -11.71 -4.70
CA ARG A 99 -8.74 -11.51 -3.56
C ARG A 99 -7.99 -11.71 -2.24
N HIS A 100 -7.29 -12.83 -2.10
CA HIS A 100 -6.53 -13.14 -0.89
C HIS A 100 -5.48 -12.07 -0.59
N VAL A 101 -4.66 -11.72 -1.57
CA VAL A 101 -3.56 -10.78 -1.39
C VAL A 101 -4.06 -9.37 -1.12
N LEU A 102 -5.03 -8.88 -1.91
CA LEU A 102 -5.53 -7.53 -1.76
C LEU A 102 -6.32 -7.36 -0.46
N ARG A 103 -7.09 -8.36 -0.02
CA ARG A 103 -7.69 -8.36 1.33
C ARG A 103 -6.64 -8.26 2.41
N LYS A 104 -5.55 -8.99 2.31
CA LYS A 104 -4.48 -8.94 3.30
C LYS A 104 -3.80 -7.57 3.32
N VAL A 105 -3.53 -6.98 2.16
CA VAL A 105 -2.93 -5.64 2.05
C VAL A 105 -3.84 -4.56 2.63
N VAL A 106 -5.13 -4.58 2.27
CA VAL A 106 -6.13 -3.63 2.77
C VAL A 106 -6.41 -3.84 4.26
N GLY A 107 -6.56 -5.10 4.68
CA GLY A 107 -6.78 -5.49 6.06
C GLY A 107 -5.62 -5.09 6.97
N PHE A 108 -4.37 -5.33 6.56
CA PHE A 108 -3.19 -4.93 7.34
C PHE A 108 -3.16 -3.42 7.61
N GLY A 109 -3.43 -2.60 6.59
CA GLY A 109 -3.50 -1.15 6.76
C GLY A 109 -4.67 -0.68 7.63
N PHE A 110 -5.82 -1.35 7.58
CA PHE A 110 -7.01 -0.97 8.34
C PHE A 110 -7.00 -1.48 9.78
N GLU A 111 -6.60 -2.73 10.01
CA GLU A 111 -6.61 -3.36 11.33
C GLU A 111 -5.54 -2.78 12.25
N GLU A 112 -4.36 -2.45 11.71
CA GLU A 112 -3.27 -1.90 12.52
C GLU A 112 -3.47 -0.42 12.87
N GLU A 113 -3.95 0.40 11.91
CA GLU A 113 -4.11 1.85 12.10
C GLU A 113 -5.40 2.40 11.46
N PRO A 114 -6.61 2.07 11.99
CA PRO A 114 -7.88 2.45 11.37
C PRO A 114 -8.05 3.96 11.16
N ALA A 115 -7.58 4.76 12.12
CA ALA A 115 -7.68 6.22 12.06
C ALA A 115 -6.80 6.82 10.95
N VAL A 116 -5.61 6.27 10.73
CA VAL A 116 -4.68 6.70 9.67
C VAL A 116 -5.24 6.32 8.31
N SER A 117 -5.78 5.10 8.16
CA SER A 117 -6.42 4.66 6.93
C SER A 117 -7.60 5.57 6.54
N ARG A 118 -8.50 5.87 7.50
CA ARG A 118 -9.62 6.80 7.27
C ARG A 118 -9.15 8.22 6.95
N LEU A 119 -8.14 8.73 7.65
CA LEU A 119 -7.60 10.05 7.37
C LEU A 119 -7.03 10.11 5.95
N ARG A 120 -6.22 9.13 5.56
CA ARG A 120 -5.62 9.05 4.22
C ARG A 120 -6.69 9.03 3.12
N THR A 121 -7.73 8.22 3.27
CA THR A 121 -8.78 8.13 2.24
C THR A 121 -9.62 9.40 2.16
N ARG A 122 -9.88 10.09 3.30
CA ARG A 122 -10.48 11.45 3.26
C ARG A 122 -9.61 12.45 2.53
N LEU A 123 -8.30 12.46 2.81
CA LEU A 123 -7.38 13.37 2.11
C LEU A 123 -7.34 13.12 0.60
N MET A 124 -7.55 11.88 0.14
CA MET A 124 -7.67 11.58 -1.29
C MET A 124 -8.95 12.18 -1.93
N VAL A 125 -10.04 12.29 -1.16
CA VAL A 125 -11.28 12.94 -1.60
C VAL A 125 -11.12 14.47 -1.56
N ASP A 126 -10.65 14.99 -0.43
CA ASP A 126 -10.72 16.43 -0.12
C ASP A 126 -9.54 17.23 -0.70
N VAL A 127 -8.36 16.61 -0.85
CA VAL A 127 -7.11 17.31 -1.22
C VAL A 127 -6.64 16.92 -2.63
N PRO A 128 -6.77 17.81 -3.64
CA PRO A 128 -6.40 17.49 -5.02
C PRO A 128 -4.94 17.07 -5.22
N ALA A 129 -4.01 17.63 -4.43
CA ALA A 129 -2.59 17.28 -4.49
C ALA A 129 -2.36 15.84 -4.03
N VAL A 130 -2.99 15.43 -2.92
CA VAL A 130 -2.93 14.05 -2.41
C VAL A 130 -3.56 13.08 -3.40
N ARG A 131 -4.72 13.44 -3.99
CA ARG A 131 -5.35 12.63 -5.04
C ARG A 131 -4.42 12.41 -6.23
N SER A 132 -3.83 13.48 -6.76
CA SER A 132 -2.93 13.42 -7.90
C SER A 132 -1.71 12.56 -7.61
N ARG A 133 -1.09 12.74 -6.44
CA ARG A 133 0.06 11.94 -6.02
C ARG A 133 -0.31 10.46 -5.80
N THR A 134 -1.52 10.19 -5.32
CA THR A 134 -2.02 8.81 -5.18
C THR A 134 -2.09 8.11 -6.53
N THR A 135 -2.64 8.77 -7.55
CA THR A 135 -2.70 8.22 -8.91
C THR A 135 -1.30 7.93 -9.46
N GLU A 136 -0.30 8.76 -9.15
CA GLU A 136 1.09 8.52 -9.54
C GLU A 136 1.71 7.32 -8.80
N SER A 137 1.55 7.24 -7.48
CA SER A 137 2.02 6.10 -6.65
C SER A 137 1.38 4.79 -7.14
N MET A 138 0.09 4.80 -7.48
CA MET A 138 -0.63 3.65 -8.01
C MET A 138 -0.07 3.11 -9.34
N GLN A 139 0.68 3.91 -10.11
CA GLN A 139 1.40 3.40 -11.28
C GLN A 139 2.54 2.44 -10.91
N VAL A 140 3.14 2.60 -9.72
CA VAL A 140 4.15 1.68 -9.18
C VAL A 140 3.49 0.34 -8.88
N THR A 141 2.40 0.35 -8.11
CA THR A 141 1.59 -0.82 -7.81
C THR A 141 1.10 -1.53 -9.07
N GLY A 142 0.63 -0.76 -10.07
CA GLY A 142 0.22 -1.31 -11.37
C GLY A 142 1.33 -2.06 -12.11
N ARG A 143 2.60 -1.61 -12.01
CA ARG A 143 3.75 -2.35 -12.57
C ARG A 143 4.02 -3.66 -11.84
N LEU A 144 3.85 -3.69 -10.52
CA LEU A 144 3.99 -4.91 -9.73
C LEU A 144 2.89 -5.92 -10.09
N LEU A 145 1.64 -5.46 -10.16
CA LEU A 145 0.50 -6.28 -10.58
C LEU A 145 0.70 -6.84 -11.99
N ARG A 146 1.16 -6.03 -12.96
CA ARG A 146 1.51 -6.52 -14.31
C ARG A 146 2.48 -7.69 -14.27
N ARG A 147 3.56 -7.60 -13.47
CA ARG A 147 4.55 -8.67 -13.35
C ARG A 147 3.96 -9.93 -12.72
N ALA A 148 3.11 -9.76 -11.69
CA ALA A 148 2.46 -10.88 -11.02
C ALA A 148 1.46 -11.59 -11.95
N ILE A 149 0.63 -10.84 -12.66
CA ILE A 149 -0.36 -11.34 -13.62
C ILE A 149 0.34 -12.07 -14.77
N ALA A 150 1.31 -11.42 -15.42
CA ALA A 150 2.07 -12.00 -16.53
C ALA A 150 2.66 -13.37 -16.18
N ARG A 151 3.29 -13.48 -15.00
CA ARG A 151 3.84 -14.74 -14.48
C ARG A 151 2.77 -15.81 -14.33
N ARG A 152 1.62 -15.48 -13.75
CA ARG A 152 0.53 -16.44 -13.47
C ARG A 152 -0.20 -16.88 -14.72
N THR A 153 -0.27 -16.02 -15.75
CA THR A 153 -0.96 -16.33 -17.00
C THR A 153 -0.03 -16.83 -18.11
N GLY A 154 1.29 -16.89 -17.87
CA GLY A 154 2.29 -17.23 -18.89
C GLY A 154 2.35 -16.22 -20.06
N ARG A 155 2.00 -14.96 -19.80
CA ARG A 155 1.91 -13.87 -20.80
C ARG A 155 3.07 -12.89 -20.67
N ASP A 156 3.28 -12.03 -21.67
CA ASP A 156 4.26 -10.96 -21.56
C ASP A 156 3.71 -9.80 -20.71
N THR A 157 4.60 -9.10 -19.98
CA THR A 157 4.17 -7.95 -19.18
C THR A 157 3.63 -6.80 -20.03
N GLY A 158 3.98 -6.72 -21.30
CA GLY A 158 3.54 -5.75 -22.30
C GLY A 158 2.24 -6.10 -23.00
N ASP A 159 1.73 -7.33 -22.84
CA ASP A 159 0.47 -7.77 -23.45
C ASP A 159 -0.68 -6.86 -23.03
N LEU A 160 -1.56 -6.53 -23.99
CA LEU A 160 -2.64 -5.57 -23.78
C LEU A 160 -3.55 -6.02 -22.63
N GLU A 161 -3.93 -7.30 -22.59
CA GLU A 161 -4.82 -7.85 -21.56
C GLU A 161 -4.17 -7.78 -20.18
N VAL A 162 -2.86 -8.02 -20.06
CA VAL A 162 -2.13 -7.90 -18.80
C VAL A 162 -2.11 -6.44 -18.33
N ARG A 163 -1.87 -5.50 -19.25
CA ARG A 163 -1.85 -4.06 -18.94
C ARG A 163 -3.23 -3.55 -18.53
N VAL A 164 -4.28 -3.95 -19.25
CA VAL A 164 -5.66 -3.59 -18.96
C VAL A 164 -6.08 -4.16 -17.61
N LEU A 165 -5.86 -5.45 -17.36
CA LEU A 165 -6.24 -6.09 -16.10
C LEU A 165 -5.54 -5.46 -14.89
N ALA A 166 -4.23 -5.22 -14.98
CA ALA A 166 -3.50 -4.57 -13.89
C ALA A 166 -4.02 -3.14 -13.62
N THR A 167 -4.31 -2.37 -14.67
CA THR A 167 -4.87 -1.01 -14.55
C THR A 167 -6.28 -1.05 -13.96
N ALA A 168 -7.10 -2.02 -14.37
CA ALA A 168 -8.45 -2.20 -13.85
C ALA A 168 -8.43 -2.56 -12.36
N ILE A 169 -7.52 -3.43 -11.91
CA ILE A 169 -7.35 -3.76 -10.48
C ILE A 169 -6.91 -2.54 -9.67
N VAL A 170 -5.96 -1.75 -10.18
CA VAL A 170 -5.55 -0.49 -9.55
C VAL A 170 -6.72 0.49 -9.45
N GLY A 171 -7.50 0.63 -10.52
CA GLY A 171 -8.71 1.45 -10.52
C GLY A 171 -9.73 0.95 -9.49
N ALA A 172 -9.97 -0.36 -9.42
CA ALA A 172 -10.86 -0.95 -8.43
C ALA A 172 -10.41 -0.66 -7.00
N LEU A 173 -9.12 -0.75 -6.69
CA LEU A 173 -8.57 -0.42 -5.36
C LEU A 173 -8.77 1.07 -5.01
N LEU A 174 -8.49 1.96 -5.97
CA LEU A 174 -8.68 3.39 -5.79
C LEU A 174 -10.14 3.75 -5.57
N GLU A 175 -11.03 3.33 -6.47
CA GLU A 175 -12.46 3.63 -6.41
C GLU A 175 -13.12 3.02 -5.17
N THR A 176 -12.70 1.81 -4.77
CA THR A 176 -13.17 1.20 -3.51
C THR A 176 -12.80 2.07 -2.31
N SER A 177 -11.58 2.61 -2.29
CA SER A 177 -11.11 3.47 -1.20
C SER A 177 -11.81 4.83 -1.17
N LEU A 178 -12.06 5.43 -2.34
CA LEU A 178 -12.78 6.69 -2.48
C LEU A 178 -14.26 6.52 -2.10
N TYR A 179 -14.92 5.51 -2.66
CA TYR A 179 -16.31 5.18 -2.34
C TYR A 179 -16.49 4.99 -0.83
N TRP A 180 -15.61 4.21 -0.21
CA TRP A 180 -15.64 3.99 1.24
C TRP A 180 -15.50 5.30 2.04
N ALA A 181 -14.65 6.23 1.60
CA ALA A 181 -14.49 7.53 2.25
C ALA A 181 -15.69 8.47 2.04
N GLU A 182 -16.28 8.49 0.85
CA GLU A 182 -17.48 9.25 0.52
C GLU A 182 -18.72 8.78 1.28
N HIS A 183 -18.72 7.53 1.75
CA HIS A 183 -19.79 6.91 2.54
C HIS A 183 -19.41 6.79 4.03
N ASP A 184 -18.63 7.75 4.54
CA ASP A 184 -18.28 7.91 5.97
C ASP A 184 -17.66 6.66 6.61
N HIS A 185 -16.99 5.83 5.81
CA HIS A 185 -16.32 4.61 6.26
C HIS A 185 -17.25 3.60 6.93
N GLN A 186 -18.55 3.61 6.62
CA GLN A 186 -19.56 2.77 7.27
C GLN A 186 -19.55 1.32 6.79
N ASP A 187 -19.20 1.11 5.51
CA ASP A 187 -19.12 -0.22 4.91
C ASP A 187 -17.84 -0.96 5.30
N ASP A 188 -17.86 -2.30 5.21
CA ASP A 188 -16.66 -3.13 5.33
C ASP A 188 -15.80 -3.02 4.05
N LEU A 189 -14.61 -2.45 4.18
CA LEU A 189 -13.71 -2.20 3.07
C LEU A 189 -13.25 -3.49 2.34
N PRO A 190 -12.89 -4.59 3.04
CA PRO A 190 -12.67 -5.89 2.40
C PRO A 190 -13.85 -6.39 1.56
N ASP A 191 -15.08 -6.26 2.04
CA ASP A 191 -16.28 -6.66 1.28
C ASP A 191 -16.54 -5.75 0.07
N LEU A 192 -16.28 -4.45 0.18
CA LEU A 192 -16.33 -3.53 -0.97
C LEU A 192 -15.31 -3.93 -2.05
N LEU A 193 -14.08 -4.28 -1.63
CA LEU A 193 -13.03 -4.74 -2.54
C LEU A 193 -13.45 -6.03 -3.26
N ASP A 194 -14.03 -6.98 -2.54
CA ASP A 194 -14.56 -8.23 -3.11
C ASP A 194 -15.62 -7.98 -4.17
N ARG A 195 -16.54 -7.04 -3.92
CA ARG A 195 -17.56 -6.60 -4.88
C ARG A 195 -16.92 -6.00 -6.12
N ALA A 196 -15.89 -5.17 -5.96
CA ALA A 196 -15.16 -4.56 -7.07
C ALA A 196 -14.43 -5.62 -7.91
N LEU A 197 -13.72 -6.56 -7.28
CA LEU A 197 -13.03 -7.66 -7.96
C LEU A 197 -13.99 -8.60 -8.70
N SER A 198 -15.15 -8.90 -8.09
CA SER A 198 -16.19 -9.72 -8.73
C SER A 198 -16.79 -9.04 -9.95
N THR A 199 -16.91 -7.71 -9.92
CA THR A 199 -17.34 -6.92 -11.09
C THR A 199 -16.33 -7.04 -12.23
N LEU A 200 -15.02 -6.96 -11.92
CA LEU A 200 -13.96 -7.14 -12.91
C LEU A 200 -13.95 -8.55 -13.50
N GLU A 201 -14.03 -9.58 -12.66
CA GLU A 201 -14.07 -10.98 -13.11
C GLU A 201 -15.28 -11.24 -14.02
N GLY A 202 -16.48 -10.80 -13.61
CA GLY A 202 -17.71 -10.98 -14.40
C GLY A 202 -17.72 -10.20 -15.72
N SER A 203 -16.96 -9.10 -15.82
CA SER A 203 -16.83 -8.30 -17.05
C SER A 203 -15.92 -8.94 -18.12
N LEU A 204 -15.06 -9.88 -17.73
CA LEU A 204 -14.14 -10.60 -18.63
C LEU A 204 -14.73 -11.89 -19.21
N VAL A 205 -15.91 -12.31 -18.75
CA VAL A 205 -16.58 -13.57 -19.13
C VAL A 205 -17.74 -13.32 -20.13
N ARG A 206 -17.88 -12.11 -20.67
CA ARG A 206 -18.89 -11.77 -21.69
C ARG A 206 -18.29 -11.56 -23.07
#